data_AF-A0A8H7H0B2-F1
#
_entry.id   AF-A0A8H7H0B2-F1
#
_cell.length_a   1.000
_cell.length_b   1.000
_cell.length_c   1.000
_cell.angle_alpha   90.00
_cell.angle_beta   90.00
_cell.angle_gamma   90.00
#
_symmetry.space_group_name_H-M   'P 1'
#
loop_
_entity.id
_entity.type
_entity.pdbx_description
1 polymer ?
#
loop_
_entity_poly.entity_id
_entity_poly.type
_entity_poly.pdbx_seq_one_letter_code
_entity_poly.pdbx_strand_id
1 'polypeptide(L)'
;MAGQRDVLKIPYNALLSGPTSGMPWGPNDQHPRAVSQKYWEVVCPGSERRVVNADEVMKQVDRESDGIKMLTDWAKLMRDMPERCVEIQGTQVFDFYLIGSTRILSLWETFKNHPTVRLLEDSEVVKNGVRENMSKLQKINGAQRPYIPKTTGTIEGLLGIHIRRGDYRGDLGKDNGHCFGLGRWGATYSGWSQLPEMHDKYDSPSREGVEGGQYTPEIKEYYLKHCLPTPRQVIARIREIQRESHTHLSHIFVANNAEDEYLADLRQELVADGWEADNIVTSKDLRLNWQATS
;
A
#
# COMPACT_ATOMS: atom_id res chain seq x y z
N MET A 1 -11.40 -22.82 21.51
CA MET A 1 -9.98 -22.96 21.12
C MET A 1 -9.74 -21.98 19.99
N ALA A 2 -9.10 -20.84 20.27
CA ALA A 2 -8.71 -19.91 19.22
C ALA A 2 -7.60 -20.59 18.42
N GLY A 3 -7.86 -20.86 17.13
CA GLY A 3 -6.87 -21.46 16.25
C GLY A 3 -5.61 -20.61 16.25
N GLN A 4 -4.47 -21.28 16.44
CA GLN A 4 -3.16 -20.66 16.29
C GLN A 4 -3.10 -20.07 14.87
N ARG A 5 -3.11 -18.73 14.77
CA ARG A 5 -2.87 -18.05 13.49
C ARG A 5 -1.40 -18.25 13.19
N ASP A 6 -1.08 -19.24 12.37
CA ASP A 6 0.25 -19.36 11.77
C ASP A 6 0.46 -18.14 10.87
N VAL A 7 1.14 -17.13 11.42
CA VAL A 7 1.52 -15.94 10.66
C VAL A 7 2.69 -16.35 9.77
N LEU A 8 2.42 -16.44 8.48
CA LEU A 8 3.45 -16.66 7.47
C LEU A 8 4.52 -15.56 7.59
N LYS A 9 5.77 -15.95 7.85
CA LYS A 9 6.91 -15.04 7.94
C LYS A 9 7.62 -15.00 6.59
N ILE A 10 7.27 -14.03 5.77
CA ILE A 10 7.91 -13.81 4.47
C ILE A 10 9.08 -12.83 4.65
N PRO A 11 10.31 -13.20 4.26
CA PRO A 11 11.43 -12.26 4.23
C PRO A 11 11.14 -11.06 3.33
N TYR A 12 11.45 -9.85 3.78
CA TYR A 12 11.16 -8.63 3.03
C TYR A 12 11.80 -8.61 1.63
N ASN A 13 13.00 -9.20 1.50
CA ASN A 13 13.71 -9.35 0.24
C ASN A 13 13.08 -10.35 -0.75
N ALA A 14 12.08 -11.13 -0.32
CA ALA A 14 11.28 -11.97 -1.22
C ALA A 14 10.25 -11.13 -2.01
N LEU A 15 9.89 -9.95 -1.52
CA LEU A 15 8.91 -9.06 -2.16
C LEU A 15 9.60 -7.89 -2.87
N LEU A 16 10.59 -7.27 -2.21
CA LEU A 16 11.19 -6.02 -2.66
C LEU A 16 12.72 -6.10 -2.65
N SER A 17 13.34 -5.34 -3.54
CA SER A 17 14.78 -5.12 -3.65
C SER A 17 15.10 -3.63 -3.45
N GLY A 18 16.37 -3.33 -3.25
CA GLY A 18 16.83 -1.97 -2.93
C GLY A 18 17.47 -1.85 -1.54
N PRO A 19 17.77 -0.62 -1.10
CA PRO A 19 18.55 -0.38 0.12
C PRO A 19 17.95 -0.99 1.39
N THR A 20 16.61 -0.96 1.50
CA THR A 20 15.85 -1.56 2.61
C THR A 20 15.99 -3.09 2.68
N SER A 21 16.35 -3.73 1.57
CA SER A 21 16.62 -5.17 1.46
C SER A 21 18.12 -5.51 1.45
N GLY A 22 18.98 -4.56 1.80
CA GLY A 22 20.44 -4.76 1.94
C GLY A 22 21.27 -4.44 0.70
N MET A 23 20.70 -3.76 -0.30
CA MET A 23 21.50 -3.20 -1.40
C MET A 23 22.20 -1.89 -0.98
N PRO A 24 23.18 -1.39 -1.74
CA PRO A 24 23.80 -0.09 -1.50
C PRO A 24 22.79 1.07 -1.62
N TRP A 25 23.02 2.16 -0.87
CA TRP A 25 22.20 3.37 -0.86
C TRP A 25 22.36 4.27 -2.10
N GLY A 26 23.26 3.90 -3.01
CA GLY A 26 23.52 4.60 -4.26
C GLY A 26 25.00 4.63 -4.60
N PRO A 27 25.37 5.16 -5.78
CA PRO A 27 26.77 5.35 -6.15
C PRO A 27 27.48 6.27 -5.14
N ASN A 28 28.66 5.86 -4.70
CA ASN A 28 29.52 6.59 -3.75
C ASN A 28 28.94 6.81 -2.35
N ASP A 29 27.80 6.20 -2.00
CA ASP A 29 27.27 6.24 -0.65
C ASP A 29 27.98 5.22 0.24
N GLN A 30 28.44 5.65 1.42
CA GLN A 30 29.20 4.83 2.37
C GLN A 30 28.39 4.39 3.60
N HIS A 31 27.08 4.69 3.65
CA HIS A 31 26.24 4.27 4.76
C HIS A 31 26.17 2.74 4.84
N PRO A 32 26.15 2.16 6.06
CA PRO A 32 26.01 0.72 6.24
C PRO A 32 24.74 0.18 5.57
N ARG A 33 24.84 -1.01 4.98
CA ARG A 33 23.70 -1.68 4.34
C ARG A 33 22.74 -2.23 5.40
N ALA A 34 21.46 -2.32 5.06
CA ALA A 34 20.50 -3.04 5.88
C ALA A 34 20.92 -4.51 6.02
N VAL A 35 20.70 -5.08 7.21
CA VAL A 35 21.09 -6.45 7.54
C VAL A 35 19.88 -7.25 8.00
N SER A 36 19.96 -8.58 7.91
CA SER A 36 18.91 -9.45 8.44
C SER A 36 18.82 -9.35 9.96
N GLN A 37 17.63 -9.58 10.51
CA GLN A 37 17.43 -9.67 11.95
C GLN A 37 18.41 -10.67 12.61
N LYS A 38 18.63 -11.83 11.97
CA LYS A 38 19.57 -12.84 12.46
C LYS A 38 21.00 -12.31 12.56
N TYR A 39 21.44 -11.51 11.60
CA TYR A 39 22.77 -10.88 11.65
C TYR A 39 22.82 -9.79 12.72
N TRP A 40 21.79 -8.94 12.81
CA TRP A 40 21.65 -7.94 13.87
C TRP A 40 21.77 -8.55 15.27
N GLU A 41 21.12 -9.68 15.52
CA GLU A 41 21.17 -10.37 16.82
C GLU A 41 22.57 -10.85 17.19
N VAL A 42 23.42 -11.17 16.20
CA VAL A 42 24.81 -11.58 16.41
C VAL A 42 25.71 -10.38 16.66
N VAL A 43 25.60 -9.32 15.86
CA VAL A 43 26.50 -8.15 15.96
C VAL A 43 26.03 -7.11 16.97
N CYS A 44 24.79 -7.19 17.44
CA CYS A 44 24.21 -6.35 18.47
C CYS A 44 23.43 -7.27 19.43
N PRO A 45 24.12 -8.04 20.30
CA PRO A 45 23.46 -8.86 21.31
C PRO A 45 22.70 -7.98 22.30
N GLY A 46 21.68 -8.53 22.97
CA GLY A 46 20.79 -7.76 23.84
C GLY A 46 21.50 -6.93 24.93
N SER A 47 22.64 -7.40 25.43
CA SER A 47 23.48 -6.68 26.41
C SER A 47 24.16 -5.42 25.86
N GLU A 48 24.30 -5.28 24.55
CA GLU A 48 24.92 -4.12 23.88
C GLU A 48 23.88 -3.12 23.36
N ARG A 49 22.58 -3.43 23.44
CA ARG A 49 21.54 -2.60 22.84
C ARG A 49 21.11 -1.49 23.77
N ARG A 50 21.12 -0.27 23.25
CA ARG A 50 20.34 0.84 23.81
C ARG A 50 18.92 0.74 23.28
N VAL A 51 17.97 0.40 24.16
CA VAL A 51 16.54 0.41 23.81
C VAL A 51 16.00 1.83 23.91
N VAL A 52 15.34 2.30 22.85
CA VAL A 52 14.64 3.59 22.79
C VAL A 52 13.15 3.32 22.66
N ASN A 53 12.35 3.80 23.61
CA ASN A 53 10.91 3.65 23.56
C ASN A 53 10.28 4.81 22.76
N ALA A 54 9.74 4.51 21.59
CA ALA A 54 9.08 5.48 20.71
C ALA A 54 7.89 6.15 21.37
N ASP A 55 7.12 5.45 22.21
CA ASP A 55 5.97 6.04 22.91
C ASP A 55 6.41 7.09 23.94
N GLU A 56 7.61 6.94 24.52
CA GLU A 56 8.20 7.94 25.42
C GLU A 56 8.74 9.15 24.66
N VAL A 57 9.41 8.93 23.53
CA VAL A 57 9.87 10.01 22.64
C VAL A 57 8.68 10.83 22.15
N MET A 58 7.62 10.17 21.71
CA MET A 58 6.42 10.81 21.18
C MET A 58 5.62 11.59 22.24
N LYS A 59 5.79 11.34 23.54
CA LYS A 59 5.22 12.20 24.60
C LYS A 59 5.89 13.58 24.67
N GLN A 60 7.13 13.69 24.19
CA GLN A 60 7.92 14.92 24.23
C GLN A 60 7.82 15.73 22.94
N VAL A 61 7.40 15.08 21.86
CA VAL A 61 7.15 15.74 20.58
C VAL A 61 5.83 16.49 20.65
N ASP A 62 5.85 17.76 20.25
CA ASP A 62 4.62 18.55 20.13
C ASP A 62 3.69 17.86 19.13
N ARG A 63 2.48 17.53 19.60
CA ARG A 63 1.46 16.83 18.82
C ARG A 63 1.00 17.60 17.60
N GLU A 64 1.28 18.90 17.48
CA GLU A 64 0.98 19.71 16.29
C GLU A 64 2.15 19.84 15.31
N SER A 65 3.31 19.24 15.62
CA SER A 65 4.51 19.30 14.77
C SER A 65 4.26 18.73 13.38
N ASP A 66 4.72 19.40 12.33
CA ASP A 66 4.71 18.80 11.01
C ASP A 66 5.68 17.61 10.90
N GLY A 67 5.57 16.83 9.83
CA GLY A 67 6.39 15.64 9.64
C GLY A 67 7.89 15.95 9.59
N ILE A 68 8.32 17.07 8.99
CA ILE A 68 9.74 17.41 8.89
C ILE A 68 10.36 17.74 10.24
N LYS A 69 9.63 18.43 11.12
CA LYS A 69 10.05 18.64 12.50
C LYS A 69 10.19 17.32 13.24
N MET A 70 9.19 16.43 13.13
CA MET A 70 9.24 15.12 13.79
C MET A 70 10.43 14.28 13.32
N LEU A 71 10.68 14.23 12.01
CA LEU A 71 11.87 13.55 11.45
C LEU A 71 13.17 14.17 11.96
N THR A 72 13.24 15.50 12.05
CA THR A 72 14.44 16.21 12.52
C THR A 72 14.74 15.91 13.98
N ASP A 73 13.71 15.86 14.83
CA ASP A 73 13.83 15.53 16.26
C ASP A 73 14.29 14.08 16.43
N TRP A 74 13.72 13.14 15.68
CA TRP A 74 14.19 11.74 15.64
C TRP A 74 15.63 11.62 15.16
N ALA A 75 15.98 12.31 14.07
CA ALA A 75 17.34 12.29 13.53
C ALA A 75 18.36 12.88 14.52
N LYS A 76 17.98 13.94 15.25
CA LYS A 76 18.80 14.52 16.30
C LYS A 76 19.01 13.53 17.44
N LEU A 77 17.93 12.95 17.97
CA LEU A 77 17.99 11.95 19.03
C LEU A 77 18.93 10.80 18.66
N MET A 78 18.83 10.27 17.44
CA MET A 78 19.67 9.17 16.97
C MET A 78 21.15 9.57 16.76
N ARG A 79 21.42 10.81 16.35
CA ARG A 79 22.80 11.31 16.19
C ARG A 79 23.49 11.58 17.52
N ASP A 80 22.73 11.98 18.53
CA ASP A 80 23.26 12.32 19.86
C ASP A 80 23.53 11.06 20.71
N MET A 81 23.11 9.88 20.26
CA MET A 81 23.38 8.59 20.92
C MET A 81 24.79 8.06 20.57
N PRO A 82 25.65 7.81 21.58
CA PRO A 82 26.98 7.22 21.34
C PRO A 82 26.92 5.71 21.06
N GLU A 83 25.81 5.04 21.37
CA GLU A 83 25.71 3.59 21.26
C GLU A 83 25.63 3.12 19.80
N ARG A 84 26.47 2.15 19.45
CA ARG A 84 26.48 1.52 18.12
C ARG A 84 25.18 0.75 17.82
N CYS A 85 24.59 0.14 18.85
CA CYS A 85 23.44 -0.74 18.73
C CYS A 85 22.22 -0.08 19.38
N VAL A 86 21.37 0.54 18.57
CA VAL A 86 20.11 1.15 19.03
C VAL A 86 18.93 0.30 18.56
N GLU A 87 18.05 -0.07 19.50
CA GLU A 87 16.81 -0.79 19.22
C GLU A 87 15.62 0.12 19.54
N ILE A 88 14.79 0.42 18.55
CA ILE A 88 13.56 1.19 18.75
C ILE A 88 12.42 0.22 19.05
N GLN A 89 11.79 0.39 20.20
CA GLN A 89 10.60 -0.33 20.62
C GLN A 89 9.44 0.64 20.81
N GLY A 90 8.21 0.14 20.84
CA GLY A 90 7.00 0.94 21.03
C GLY A 90 6.02 0.78 19.88
N THR A 91 4.96 1.59 19.89
CA THR A 91 3.88 1.43 18.91
C THR A 91 4.19 2.08 17.58
N GLN A 92 4.63 3.35 17.58
CA GLN A 92 4.73 4.16 16.35
C GLN A 92 5.87 5.19 16.44
N VAL A 93 6.78 5.19 15.44
CA VAL A 93 7.81 6.25 15.27
C VAL A 93 7.18 7.52 14.69
N PHE A 94 6.24 7.34 13.75
CA PHE A 94 5.34 8.37 13.25
C PHE A 94 3.92 7.93 13.57
N ASP A 95 3.20 8.76 14.31
CA ASP A 95 1.86 8.38 14.76
C ASP A 95 0.81 8.45 13.63
N PHE A 96 -0.31 7.79 13.85
CA PHE A 96 -1.40 7.77 12.87
C PHE A 96 -2.09 9.13 12.70
N TYR A 97 -1.97 10.06 13.65
CA TYR A 97 -2.53 11.42 13.55
C TYR A 97 -1.74 12.26 12.55
N LEU A 98 -0.41 12.14 12.55
CA LEU A 98 0.44 12.72 11.52
C LEU A 98 0.06 12.15 10.16
N ILE A 99 0.03 10.81 10.03
CA ILE A 99 -0.24 10.13 8.75
C ILE A 99 -1.66 10.46 8.22
N GLY A 100 -2.64 10.63 9.12
CA GLY A 100 -4.02 10.95 8.77
C GLY A 100 -4.32 12.44 8.53
N SER A 101 -3.32 13.31 8.54
CA SER A 101 -3.50 14.76 8.35
C SER A 101 -2.53 15.31 7.30
N THR A 102 -2.77 16.54 6.87
CA THR A 102 -1.92 17.24 5.88
C THR A 102 -0.52 17.58 6.41
N ARG A 103 -0.27 17.46 7.72
CA ARG A 103 1.05 17.68 8.33
C ARG A 103 2.12 16.74 7.83
N ILE A 104 1.72 15.52 7.44
CA ILE A 104 2.63 14.55 6.82
C ILE A 104 3.26 15.13 5.55
N LEU A 105 2.52 15.94 4.77
CA LEU A 105 2.92 16.46 3.44
C LEU A 105 4.25 17.21 3.44
N SER A 106 4.64 17.83 4.57
CA SER A 106 5.95 18.47 4.75
C SER A 106 7.14 17.53 4.48
N LEU A 107 6.97 16.21 4.65
CA LEU A 107 7.99 15.21 4.39
C LEU A 107 8.06 14.74 2.93
N TRP A 108 7.14 15.15 2.07
CA TRP A 108 7.05 14.63 0.71
C TRP A 108 8.35 14.81 -0.09
N GLU A 109 8.93 16.01 -0.05
CA GLU A 109 10.18 16.30 -0.76
C GLU A 109 11.34 15.44 -0.26
N THR A 110 11.44 15.22 1.05
CA THR A 110 12.46 14.34 1.63
C THR A 110 12.19 12.88 1.23
N PHE A 111 10.95 12.42 1.35
CA PHE A 111 10.55 11.04 1.07
C PHE A 111 10.77 10.66 -0.39
N LYS A 112 10.24 11.45 -1.34
CA LYS A 112 10.31 11.13 -2.78
C LYS A 112 11.75 11.10 -3.31
N ASN A 113 12.64 11.88 -2.70
CA ASN A 113 14.05 11.95 -3.06
C ASN A 113 14.93 10.99 -2.26
N HIS A 114 14.39 10.26 -1.29
CA HIS A 114 15.17 9.34 -0.47
C HIS A 114 15.58 8.09 -1.28
N PRO A 115 16.79 7.54 -1.10
CA PRO A 115 17.21 6.34 -1.82
C PRO A 115 16.33 5.11 -1.57
N THR A 116 15.68 4.98 -0.41
CA THR A 116 14.72 3.88 -0.18
C THR A 116 13.53 3.92 -1.13
N VAL A 117 13.19 5.09 -1.68
CA VAL A 117 12.09 5.26 -2.63
C VAL A 117 12.63 5.22 -4.05
N ARG A 118 13.70 5.99 -4.34
CA ARG A 118 14.29 6.07 -5.68
C ARG A 118 14.93 4.77 -6.18
N LEU A 119 15.44 3.95 -5.27
CA LEU A 119 16.10 2.68 -5.58
C LEU A 119 15.24 1.47 -5.16
N LEU A 120 13.96 1.69 -4.86
CA LEU A 120 13.03 0.61 -4.61
C LEU A 120 12.82 -0.18 -5.91
N GLU A 121 13.00 -1.49 -5.83
CA GLU A 121 12.72 -2.40 -6.93
C GLU A 121 11.90 -3.58 -6.46
N ASP A 122 11.29 -4.29 -7.41
CA ASP A 122 10.70 -5.60 -7.16
C ASP A 122 11.80 -6.67 -6.95
N SER A 123 11.52 -7.67 -6.13
CA SER A 123 12.38 -8.86 -6.04
C SER A 123 12.41 -9.63 -7.36
N GLU A 124 13.43 -10.46 -7.56
CA GLU A 124 13.48 -11.35 -8.74
C GLU A 124 12.31 -12.33 -8.79
N VAL A 125 11.76 -12.74 -7.63
CA VAL A 125 10.57 -13.59 -7.56
C VAL A 125 9.35 -12.86 -8.14
N VAL A 126 9.15 -11.60 -7.75
CA VAL A 126 8.06 -10.77 -8.28
C VAL A 126 8.26 -10.47 -9.77
N LYS A 127 9.48 -10.07 -10.17
CA LYS A 127 9.84 -9.83 -11.59
C LYS A 127 9.57 -11.06 -12.46
N ASN A 128 9.89 -12.27 -11.97
CA ASN A 128 9.60 -13.52 -12.66
C ASN A 128 8.09 -13.76 -12.77
N GLY A 129 7.33 -13.58 -11.68
CA GLY A 129 5.87 -13.72 -11.69
C GLY A 129 5.19 -12.78 -12.69
N VAL A 130 5.62 -11.52 -12.76
CA VAL A 130 5.13 -10.57 -13.77
C VAL A 130 5.47 -11.08 -15.18
N ARG A 131 6.75 -11.43 -15.42
CA ARG A 131 7.23 -11.89 -16.73
C ARG A 131 6.45 -13.11 -17.26
N GLU A 132 6.18 -14.09 -16.41
CA GLU A 132 5.45 -15.31 -16.76
C GLU A 132 3.98 -15.05 -17.13
N ASN A 133 3.41 -13.93 -16.69
CA ASN A 133 2.00 -13.60 -16.90
C ASN A 133 1.79 -12.44 -17.89
N MET A 134 2.85 -11.84 -18.42
CA MET A 134 2.75 -10.69 -19.34
C MET A 134 1.87 -10.96 -20.56
N SER A 135 1.77 -12.20 -21.03
CA SER A 135 0.91 -12.55 -22.17
C SER A 135 -0.58 -12.45 -21.89
N LYS A 136 -0.99 -12.45 -20.61
CA LYS A 136 -2.38 -12.28 -20.19
C LYS A 136 -2.78 -10.81 -20.03
N LEU A 137 -1.79 -9.92 -19.96
CA LEU A 137 -1.98 -8.52 -19.58
C LEU A 137 -1.93 -7.56 -20.77
N GLN A 138 -1.72 -8.05 -21.99
CA GLN A 138 -1.56 -7.22 -23.18
C GLN A 138 -2.02 -7.96 -24.44
N LYS A 139 -2.40 -7.19 -25.46
CA LYS A 139 -2.58 -7.74 -26.82
C LYS A 139 -1.21 -8.18 -27.38
N ILE A 140 -1.13 -9.42 -27.86
CA ILE A 140 0.02 -9.91 -28.60
C ILE A 140 -0.36 -9.99 -30.08
N ASN A 141 0.21 -9.13 -30.92
CA ASN A 141 -0.03 -9.15 -32.36
C ASN A 141 0.95 -10.12 -33.06
N GLY A 142 0.46 -11.29 -33.48
CA GLY A 142 1.21 -12.23 -34.34
C GLY A 142 2.47 -12.84 -33.68
N ALA A 143 3.57 -12.92 -34.44
CA ALA A 143 4.84 -13.54 -34.00
C ALA A 143 5.65 -12.70 -32.99
N GLN A 144 5.06 -11.65 -32.42
CA GLN A 144 5.74 -10.79 -31.44
C GLN A 144 5.74 -11.46 -30.07
N ARG A 145 6.90 -11.45 -29.41
CA ARG A 145 6.99 -11.84 -28.00
C ARG A 145 6.23 -10.81 -27.14
N PRO A 146 5.63 -11.20 -26.01
CA PRO A 146 5.02 -10.26 -25.08
C PRO A 146 6.03 -9.16 -24.73
N TYR A 147 5.64 -7.89 -24.83
CA TYR A 147 6.49 -6.81 -24.34
C TYR A 147 6.61 -6.97 -22.83
N ILE A 148 7.85 -6.97 -22.32
CA ILE A 148 8.12 -6.91 -20.89
C ILE A 148 8.51 -5.47 -20.63
N PRO A 149 7.66 -4.68 -19.95
CA PRO A 149 8.01 -3.32 -19.58
C PRO A 149 9.36 -3.29 -18.88
N LYS A 150 10.17 -2.28 -19.21
CA LYS A 150 11.22 -1.85 -18.28
C LYS A 150 10.55 -1.42 -16.97
N THR A 151 11.32 -1.28 -15.89
CA THR A 151 10.86 -0.91 -14.54
C THR A 151 9.91 0.31 -14.45
N THR A 152 9.79 1.12 -15.50
CA THR A 152 8.91 2.29 -15.61
C THR A 152 7.86 2.20 -16.73
N GLY A 153 7.68 1.05 -17.37
CA GLY A 153 6.93 0.96 -18.62
C GLY A 153 5.41 0.76 -18.42
N THR A 154 4.63 1.63 -19.06
CA THR A 154 3.19 1.43 -19.25
C THR A 154 2.93 0.16 -20.06
N ILE A 155 1.93 -0.63 -19.66
CA ILE A 155 1.39 -1.72 -20.49
C ILE A 155 0.24 -1.14 -21.30
N GLU A 156 0.43 -1.04 -22.61
CA GLU A 156 -0.55 -0.38 -23.49
C GLU A 156 -1.90 -1.08 -23.45
N GLY A 157 -2.96 -0.28 -23.25
CA GLY A 157 -4.34 -0.78 -23.20
C GLY A 157 -4.71 -1.59 -21.97
N LEU A 158 -3.87 -1.64 -20.93
CA LEU A 158 -4.17 -2.29 -19.65
C LEU A 158 -4.74 -1.29 -18.63
N LEU A 159 -5.88 -1.63 -18.05
CA LEU A 159 -6.41 -1.00 -16.85
C LEU A 159 -6.03 -1.84 -15.61
N GLY A 160 -5.20 -1.26 -14.74
CA GLY A 160 -4.87 -1.86 -13.44
C GLY A 160 -5.86 -1.41 -12.35
N ILE A 161 -6.42 -2.37 -11.61
CA ILE A 161 -7.36 -2.12 -10.51
C ILE A 161 -6.86 -2.86 -9.27
N HIS A 162 -6.82 -2.17 -8.13
CA HIS A 162 -6.61 -2.79 -6.83
C HIS A 162 -7.89 -2.79 -6.01
N ILE A 163 -8.45 -3.98 -5.76
CA ILE A 163 -9.65 -4.17 -4.94
C ILE A 163 -9.24 -4.64 -3.55
N ARG A 164 -9.20 -3.70 -2.59
CA ARG A 164 -8.94 -3.96 -1.18
C ARG A 164 -10.27 -4.18 -0.44
N ARG A 165 -10.57 -5.44 -0.13
CA ARG A 165 -11.73 -5.82 0.70
C ARG A 165 -11.19 -6.58 1.91
N GLY A 166 -11.48 -7.88 2.08
CA GLY A 166 -10.98 -8.65 3.21
C GLY A 166 -11.36 -7.99 4.55
N ASP A 167 -10.37 -7.67 5.38
CA ASP A 167 -10.55 -6.93 6.64
C ASP A 167 -11.18 -5.53 6.48
N TYR A 168 -11.19 -4.94 5.28
CA TYR A 168 -11.94 -3.70 5.02
C TYR A 168 -13.44 -3.91 5.11
N ARG A 169 -13.93 -5.07 4.66
CA ARG A 169 -15.32 -5.48 4.81
C ARG A 169 -15.61 -5.91 6.25
N GLY A 170 -14.72 -6.72 6.82
CA GLY A 170 -14.98 -7.41 8.08
C GLY A 170 -15.90 -8.62 7.91
N ASP A 171 -16.60 -9.00 8.98
CA ASP A 171 -17.48 -10.15 8.99
C ASP A 171 -18.74 -9.89 8.18
N LEU A 172 -19.22 -10.93 7.47
CA LEU A 172 -20.47 -10.84 6.72
C LEU A 172 -21.64 -10.44 7.65
N GLY A 173 -22.38 -9.40 7.26
CA GLY A 173 -23.52 -8.89 8.01
C GLY A 173 -23.16 -8.04 9.24
N LYS A 174 -21.88 -7.69 9.46
CA LYS A 174 -21.46 -6.83 10.56
C LYS A 174 -20.75 -5.57 10.09
N ASP A 175 -21.02 -4.46 10.76
CA ASP A 175 -20.30 -3.19 10.58
C ASP A 175 -18.99 -3.17 11.41
N ASN A 176 -18.12 -4.18 11.25
CA ASN A 176 -16.88 -4.31 12.02
C ASN A 176 -15.59 -4.28 11.19
N GLY A 177 -15.69 -4.13 9.87
CA GLY A 177 -14.54 -3.93 8.98
C GLY A 177 -13.88 -2.56 9.09
N HIS A 178 -12.68 -2.45 8.52
CA HIS A 178 -11.89 -1.21 8.53
C HIS A 178 -12.66 -0.02 7.94
N CYS A 179 -13.43 -0.22 6.86
CA CYS A 179 -14.20 0.86 6.23
C CYS A 179 -15.24 1.48 7.16
N PHE A 180 -15.90 0.67 8.00
CA PHE A 180 -16.85 1.17 8.98
C PHE A 180 -16.14 1.96 10.09
N GLY A 181 -14.97 1.51 10.51
CA GLY A 181 -14.12 2.24 11.45
C GLY A 181 -13.72 3.61 10.91
N LEU A 182 -13.22 3.67 9.67
CA LEU A 182 -12.85 4.92 9.01
C LEU A 182 -14.04 5.89 8.92
N GLY A 183 -15.22 5.40 8.52
CA GLY A 183 -16.42 6.22 8.47
C GLY A 183 -16.87 6.75 9.83
N ARG A 184 -16.78 5.96 10.91
CA ARG A 184 -17.15 6.37 12.27
C ARG A 184 -16.28 7.52 12.79
N TRP A 185 -15.02 7.56 12.37
CA TRP A 185 -14.06 8.58 12.78
C TRP A 185 -13.89 9.72 11.78
N GLY A 186 -14.62 9.69 10.65
CA GLY A 186 -14.51 10.73 9.63
C GLY A 186 -13.13 10.78 8.97
N ALA A 187 -12.46 9.63 8.84
CA ALA A 187 -11.12 9.56 8.29
C ALA A 187 -11.08 9.92 6.80
N THR A 188 -10.17 10.82 6.42
CA THR A 188 -9.94 11.19 5.01
C THR A 188 -8.84 10.32 4.38
N TYR A 189 -8.40 10.68 3.17
CA TYR A 189 -7.17 10.11 2.61
C TYR A 189 -5.99 10.27 3.57
N SER A 190 -5.10 9.28 3.57
CA SER A 190 -3.94 9.23 4.44
C SER A 190 -2.64 9.39 3.66
N GLY A 191 -1.59 9.83 4.36
CA GLY A 191 -0.25 9.97 3.82
C GLY A 191 -0.19 10.88 2.58
N TRP A 192 0.53 10.42 1.57
CA TRP A 192 0.78 11.17 0.32
C TRP A 192 -0.44 11.25 -0.60
N SER A 193 -1.50 10.47 -0.37
CA SER A 193 -2.74 10.58 -1.15
C SER A 193 -3.47 11.91 -0.91
N GLN A 194 -3.05 12.69 0.09
CA GLN A 194 -3.56 14.03 0.38
C GLN A 194 -2.85 15.14 -0.40
N LEU A 195 -1.82 14.81 -1.20
CA LEU A 195 -1.06 15.80 -1.97
C LEU A 195 -1.99 16.62 -2.89
N PRO A 196 -1.84 17.95 -2.97
CA PRO A 196 -2.65 18.81 -3.84
C PRO A 196 -2.62 18.41 -5.31
N GLU A 197 -1.53 17.81 -5.78
CA GLU A 197 -1.31 17.39 -7.16
C GLU A 197 -2.06 16.10 -7.53
N MET A 198 -2.57 15.34 -6.55
CA MET A 198 -3.32 14.11 -6.83
C MET A 198 -4.66 14.43 -7.51
N HIS A 199 -5.01 13.67 -8.55
CA HIS A 199 -6.25 13.84 -9.29
C HIS A 199 -7.50 13.61 -8.43
N ASP A 200 -7.49 12.52 -7.66
CA ASP A 200 -8.60 12.17 -6.78
C ASP A 200 -8.49 12.92 -5.45
N LYS A 201 -9.60 13.52 -5.04
CA LYS A 201 -9.78 14.17 -3.73
C LYS A 201 -10.90 13.46 -2.99
N TYR A 202 -10.87 13.55 -1.66
CA TYR A 202 -11.91 13.00 -0.80
C TYR A 202 -12.43 14.07 0.15
N ASP A 203 -13.61 14.59 -0.17
CA ASP A 203 -14.31 15.58 0.64
C ASP A 203 -15.26 14.85 1.58
N SER A 204 -14.83 14.62 2.82
CA SER A 204 -15.68 13.95 3.81
C SER A 204 -16.95 14.79 4.07
N PRO A 205 -18.14 14.17 4.17
CA PRO A 205 -19.36 14.87 4.54
C PRO A 205 -19.22 15.55 5.91
N SER A 206 -19.95 16.65 6.11
CA SER A 206 -20.00 17.35 7.41
C SER A 206 -20.41 16.39 8.52
N ARG A 207 -19.76 16.54 9.67
CA ARG A 207 -20.00 15.76 10.89
C ARG A 207 -20.55 16.62 12.03
N GLU A 208 -21.04 17.80 11.72
CA GLU A 208 -21.68 18.67 12.71
C GLU A 208 -22.86 17.93 13.37
N GLY A 209 -22.88 17.93 14.71
CA GLY A 209 -23.91 17.21 15.48
C GLY A 209 -23.74 15.68 15.54
N VAL A 210 -22.68 15.11 14.97
CA VAL A 210 -22.40 13.67 15.04
C VAL A 210 -21.41 13.37 16.16
N GLU A 211 -21.80 12.52 17.11
CA GLU A 211 -20.93 12.09 18.21
C GLU A 211 -19.69 11.35 17.69
N GLY A 212 -18.56 11.51 18.39
CA GLY A 212 -17.32 10.80 18.09
C GLY A 212 -17.51 9.28 18.07
N GLY A 213 -16.99 8.62 17.04
CA GLY A 213 -17.15 7.17 16.87
C GLY A 213 -18.52 6.73 16.31
N GLN A 214 -19.39 7.66 15.94
CA GLN A 214 -20.69 7.38 15.30
C GLN A 214 -20.72 7.89 13.84
N TYR A 215 -21.72 7.49 13.08
CA TYR A 215 -22.08 8.11 11.80
C TYR A 215 -23.60 8.08 11.63
N THR A 216 -24.14 8.95 10.78
CA THR A 216 -25.53 8.81 10.30
C THR A 216 -25.58 7.79 9.15
N PRO A 217 -26.77 7.29 8.77
CA PRO A 217 -26.92 6.43 7.59
C PRO A 217 -26.35 7.05 6.31
N GLU A 218 -26.49 8.36 6.13
CA GLU A 218 -26.01 9.09 4.95
C GLU A 218 -24.48 9.15 4.91
N ILE A 219 -23.84 9.43 6.06
CA ILE A 219 -22.37 9.39 6.19
C ILE A 219 -21.87 7.97 5.93
N LYS A 220 -22.55 6.95 6.49
CA LYS A 220 -22.21 5.55 6.27
C LYS A 220 -22.22 5.21 4.78
N GLU A 221 -23.30 5.54 4.08
CA GLU A 221 -23.46 5.23 2.65
C GLU A 221 -22.39 5.94 1.82
N TYR A 222 -22.12 7.21 2.09
CA TYR A 222 -21.08 7.98 1.41
C TYR A 222 -19.69 7.33 1.56
N TYR A 223 -19.31 6.95 2.78
CA TYR A 223 -18.04 6.30 3.05
C TYR A 223 -17.94 4.93 2.38
N LEU A 224 -18.99 4.12 2.45
CA LEU A 224 -18.97 2.77 1.87
C LEU A 224 -18.90 2.79 0.34
N LYS A 225 -19.50 3.79 -0.31
CA LYS A 225 -19.36 3.97 -1.77
C LYS A 225 -17.90 4.16 -2.20
N HIS A 226 -17.08 4.81 -1.37
CA HIS A 226 -15.66 5.04 -1.65
C HIS A 226 -14.76 3.90 -1.16
N CYS A 227 -14.97 3.45 0.08
CA CYS A 227 -14.08 2.51 0.75
C CYS A 227 -14.38 1.05 0.40
N LEU A 228 -15.64 0.70 0.16
CA LEU A 228 -16.09 -0.66 -0.07
C LEU A 228 -17.07 -0.76 -1.25
N PRO A 229 -16.68 -0.30 -2.45
CA PRO A 229 -17.58 -0.17 -3.58
C PRO A 229 -18.17 -1.53 -4.01
N THR A 230 -19.42 -1.51 -4.46
CA THR A 230 -20.05 -2.65 -5.13
C THR A 230 -19.46 -2.86 -6.53
N PRO A 231 -19.58 -4.05 -7.14
CA PRO A 231 -19.15 -4.27 -8.52
C PRO A 231 -19.65 -3.21 -9.50
N ARG A 232 -20.93 -2.85 -9.44
CA ARG A 232 -21.53 -1.81 -10.28
C ARG A 232 -20.92 -0.42 -10.06
N GLN A 233 -20.57 -0.07 -8.83
CA GLN A 233 -19.89 1.19 -8.54
C GLN A 233 -18.47 1.20 -9.12
N VAL A 234 -17.77 0.05 -9.10
CA VAL A 234 -16.49 -0.11 -9.79
C VAL A 234 -16.66 0.10 -11.30
N ILE A 235 -17.65 -0.54 -11.94
CA ILE A 235 -17.94 -0.34 -13.37
C ILE A 235 -18.21 1.13 -13.70
N ALA A 236 -19.02 1.81 -12.89
CA ALA A 236 -19.32 3.23 -13.08
C ALA A 236 -18.03 4.08 -13.08
N ARG A 237 -17.11 3.81 -12.14
CA ARG A 237 -15.81 4.48 -12.09
C ARG A 237 -14.91 4.14 -13.28
N ILE A 238 -14.92 2.89 -13.75
CA ILE A 238 -14.19 2.48 -14.96
C ILE A 238 -14.68 3.28 -16.18
N ARG A 239 -16.00 3.42 -16.35
CA ARG A 239 -16.60 4.20 -17.45
C ARG A 239 -16.23 5.69 -17.37
N GLU A 240 -16.16 6.27 -16.18
CA GLU A 240 -15.66 7.64 -15.98
C GLU A 240 -14.21 7.77 -16.48
N ILE A 241 -13.32 6.90 -16.00
CA ILE A 241 -11.91 6.87 -16.41
C ILE A 241 -11.77 6.68 -17.92
N GLN A 242 -12.58 5.82 -18.54
CA GLN A 242 -12.57 5.62 -19.99
C GLN A 242 -12.98 6.88 -20.77
N ARG A 243 -13.93 7.67 -20.27
CA ARG A 243 -14.35 8.92 -20.92
C ARG A 243 -13.30 10.02 -20.80
N GLU A 244 -12.59 10.05 -19.67
CA GLU A 244 -11.51 11.00 -19.40
C GLU A 244 -10.20 10.60 -20.09
N SER A 245 -10.01 9.30 -20.32
CA SER A 245 -8.84 8.74 -21.00
C SER A 245 -8.96 8.89 -22.52
N HIS A 246 -7.89 9.36 -23.16
CA HIS A 246 -7.73 9.29 -24.62
C HIS A 246 -7.15 7.95 -25.10
N THR A 247 -6.94 6.99 -24.20
CA THR A 247 -6.35 5.68 -24.52
C THR A 247 -7.42 4.61 -24.59
N HIS A 248 -7.38 3.79 -25.63
CA HIS A 248 -8.23 2.61 -25.75
C HIS A 248 -7.76 1.52 -24.75
N LEU A 249 -8.56 1.29 -23.72
CA LEU A 249 -8.36 0.21 -22.76
C LEU A 249 -9.03 -1.06 -23.25
N SER A 250 -8.31 -2.18 -23.23
CA SER A 250 -8.78 -3.47 -23.76
C SER A 250 -8.54 -4.65 -22.81
N HIS A 251 -7.70 -4.48 -21.79
CA HIS A 251 -7.39 -5.48 -20.77
C HIS A 251 -7.64 -4.90 -19.37
N ILE A 252 -8.02 -5.76 -18.44
CA ILE A 252 -8.13 -5.43 -17.01
C ILE A 252 -7.28 -6.40 -16.20
N PHE A 253 -6.50 -5.85 -15.29
CA PHE A 253 -5.87 -6.62 -14.22
C PHE A 253 -6.41 -6.20 -12.85
N VAL A 254 -6.94 -7.15 -12.09
CA VAL A 254 -7.49 -6.94 -10.75
C VAL A 254 -6.60 -7.58 -9.68
N ALA A 255 -5.73 -6.79 -9.07
CA ALA A 255 -5.06 -7.17 -7.83
C ALA A 255 -6.06 -7.11 -6.67
N ASN A 256 -6.20 -8.18 -5.88
CA ASN A 256 -7.25 -8.19 -4.85
C ASN A 256 -6.97 -9.12 -3.67
N ASN A 257 -7.73 -8.88 -2.60
CA ASN A 257 -7.97 -9.83 -1.51
C ASN A 257 -9.47 -9.98 -1.20
N ALA A 258 -10.30 -9.90 -2.25
CA ALA A 258 -11.75 -9.93 -2.16
C ALA A 258 -12.29 -11.36 -2.04
N GLU A 259 -13.54 -11.45 -1.62
CA GLU A 259 -14.31 -12.69 -1.56
C GLU A 259 -14.57 -13.23 -2.97
N ASP A 260 -14.65 -14.56 -3.13
CA ASP A 260 -14.85 -15.19 -4.44
C ASP A 260 -16.15 -14.75 -5.11
N GLU A 261 -17.24 -14.63 -4.34
CA GLU A 261 -18.55 -14.14 -4.81
C GLU A 261 -18.44 -12.72 -5.38
N TYR A 262 -17.74 -11.82 -4.70
CA TYR A 262 -17.54 -10.45 -5.18
C TYR A 262 -16.76 -10.42 -6.51
N LEU A 263 -15.74 -11.27 -6.65
CA LEU A 263 -14.94 -11.34 -7.88
C LEU A 263 -15.74 -11.96 -9.03
N ALA A 264 -16.61 -12.93 -8.75
CA ALA A 264 -17.51 -13.51 -9.72
C ALA A 264 -18.50 -12.45 -10.23
N ASP A 265 -19.14 -11.72 -9.32
CA ASP A 265 -20.06 -10.63 -9.66
C ASP A 265 -19.35 -9.52 -10.44
N LEU A 266 -18.14 -9.12 -10.02
CA LEU A 266 -17.33 -8.13 -10.74
C LEU A 266 -17.00 -8.58 -12.16
N ARG A 267 -16.60 -9.83 -12.35
CA ARG A 267 -16.33 -10.39 -13.68
C ARG A 267 -17.60 -10.38 -14.54
N GLN A 268 -18.74 -10.77 -13.98
CA GLN A 268 -20.02 -10.77 -14.70
C GLN A 268 -20.43 -9.35 -15.13
N GLU A 269 -20.35 -8.39 -14.22
CA GLU A 269 -20.70 -6.99 -14.50
C GLU A 269 -19.73 -6.37 -15.53
N LEU A 270 -18.44 -6.71 -15.50
CA LEU A 270 -17.47 -6.30 -16.52
C LEU A 270 -17.78 -6.87 -17.91
N VAL A 271 -18.14 -8.16 -17.99
CA VAL A 271 -18.52 -8.79 -19.27
C VAL A 271 -19.83 -8.17 -19.80
N ALA A 272 -20.82 -7.95 -18.93
CA ALA A 272 -22.06 -7.27 -19.29
C ALA A 272 -21.84 -5.82 -19.74
N ASP A 273 -20.78 -5.18 -19.25
CA ASP A 273 -20.32 -3.85 -19.67
C ASP A 273 -19.59 -3.85 -21.03
N GLY A 274 -19.33 -5.02 -21.62
CA GLY A 274 -18.73 -5.16 -22.94
C GLY A 274 -17.24 -5.48 -22.94
N TRP A 275 -16.66 -5.84 -21.80
CA TRP A 275 -15.28 -6.35 -21.74
C TRP A 275 -15.22 -7.82 -22.15
N GLU A 276 -14.21 -8.17 -22.95
CA GLU A 276 -13.94 -9.56 -23.32
C GLU A 276 -13.53 -10.38 -22.09
N ALA A 277 -14.18 -11.53 -21.87
CA ALA A 277 -13.98 -12.34 -20.67
C ALA A 277 -12.53 -12.79 -20.47
N ASP A 278 -11.83 -13.10 -21.58
CA ASP A 278 -10.43 -13.54 -21.58
C ASP A 278 -9.44 -12.40 -21.26
N ASN A 279 -9.88 -11.14 -21.40
CA ASN A 279 -9.05 -9.96 -21.12
C ASN A 279 -9.23 -9.46 -19.67
N ILE A 280 -10.06 -10.13 -18.86
CA ILE A 280 -10.26 -9.83 -17.44
C ILE A 280 -9.44 -10.83 -16.61
N VAL A 281 -8.34 -10.34 -16.06
CA VAL A 281 -7.37 -11.14 -15.30
C VAL A 281 -7.36 -10.66 -13.86
N THR A 282 -7.33 -11.59 -12.90
CA THR A 282 -7.19 -11.28 -11.48
C THR A 282 -5.86 -11.81 -10.94
N SER A 283 -5.45 -11.37 -9.75
CA SER A 283 -4.28 -11.95 -9.06
C SER A 283 -4.38 -13.46 -8.83
N LYS A 284 -5.59 -14.03 -8.81
CA LYS A 284 -5.83 -15.49 -8.69
C LYS A 284 -5.59 -16.25 -9.99
N ASP A 285 -5.62 -15.55 -11.12
CA ASP A 285 -5.40 -16.15 -12.45
C ASP A 285 -3.92 -16.23 -12.82
N LEU A 286 -3.02 -15.69 -11.99
CA LEU A 286 -1.58 -15.66 -12.24
C LEU A 286 -0.96 -17.05 -12.08
N ARG A 287 -0.05 -17.39 -13.00
CA ARG A 287 0.83 -18.54 -12.87
C ARG A 287 2.03 -18.10 -12.05
N LEU A 288 2.19 -18.69 -10.88
CA LEU A 288 3.27 -18.37 -9.95
C LEU A 288 4.08 -19.64 -9.71
N ASN A 289 5.41 -19.50 -9.65
CA ASN A 289 6.29 -20.61 -9.34
C ASN A 289 6.27 -20.91 -7.83
N TRP A 290 6.90 -22.02 -7.44
CA TRP A 290 6.94 -22.44 -6.04
C TRP A 290 7.49 -21.35 -5.11
N GLN A 291 8.47 -20.55 -5.52
CA GLN A 291 9.05 -19.49 -4.68
C GLN A 291 8.04 -18.37 -4.39
N ALA A 292 7.09 -18.12 -5.29
CA ALA A 292 6.05 -17.12 -5.16
C ALA A 292 4.78 -17.64 -4.44
N THR A 293 4.67 -18.96 -4.24
CA THR A 293 3.51 -19.61 -3.59
C THR A 293 3.86 -20.31 -2.28
N SER A 294 5.12 -20.28 -1.85
CA SER A 294 5.62 -20.90 -0.61
C SER A 294 5.53 -19.97 0.59
#